data_AF-A0A2K9BT56-F1
#
_entry.id   AF-A0A2K9BT56-F1
#
_cell.length_a   1.000
_cell.length_b   1.000
_cell.length_c   1.000
_cell.angle_alpha   90.00
_cell.angle_beta   90.00
_cell.angle_gamma   90.00
#
_symmetry.space_group_name_H-M   'P 1'
#
loop_
_entity.id
_entity.type
_entity.pdbx_description
1 polymer ?
#
loop_
_entity_poly.entity_id
_entity_poly.type
_entity_poly.pdbx_seq_one_letter_code
_entity_poly.pdbx_strand_id
1 'polypeptide(L)'
;MEEESVRLAIRLKDDSVWKISNLSGTVIPYKAAAGIVHHGKGLAGRPVEETVLLYRLSNALETTIANADHPLDEDLFDCFKEQLGASKDIPLPDHTNPTEENATDMFMELWNQDRILAAVCANHLLVEGGIGLFGTYPDQLPALESAIGDSKEAAISYIHDNAVELLPGGLTRNRMPQ
;
A
#
# COMPACT_ATOMS: atom_id res chain seq x y z
N MET A 1 2.92 9.46 -26.29
CA MET A 1 2.41 10.02 -25.02
C MET A 1 1.51 9.01 -24.31
N GLU A 2 0.37 8.61 -24.87
CA GLU A 2 -0.53 7.63 -24.22
C GLU A 2 0.16 6.29 -23.87
N GLU A 3 0.93 5.70 -24.78
CA GLU A 3 1.58 4.40 -24.55
C GLU A 3 2.66 4.45 -23.45
N GLU A 4 3.37 5.57 -23.32
CA GLU A 4 4.40 5.76 -22.28
C GLU A 4 3.76 5.99 -20.90
N SER A 5 2.68 6.77 -20.84
CA SER A 5 1.89 6.96 -19.62
C SER A 5 1.29 5.65 -19.12
N VAL A 6 0.77 4.82 -20.03
CA VAL A 6 0.24 3.48 -19.68
C VAL A 6 1.35 2.57 -19.16
N ARG A 7 2.52 2.53 -19.82
CA ARG A 7 3.67 1.74 -19.33
C ARG A 7 4.16 2.20 -17.96
N LEU A 8 4.15 3.51 -17.71
CA LEU A 8 4.53 4.06 -16.41
C LEU A 8 3.52 3.68 -15.33
N ALA A 9 2.21 3.81 -15.59
CA ALA A 9 1.16 3.42 -14.65
C ALA A 9 1.24 1.93 -14.26
N ILE A 10 1.47 1.05 -15.24
CA ILE A 10 1.63 -0.39 -14.97
C ILE A 10 2.86 -0.65 -14.08
N ARG A 11 3.99 0.01 -14.35
CA ARG A 11 5.21 -0.14 -13.53
C ARG A 11 5.02 0.35 -12.10
N LEU A 12 4.30 1.46 -11.93
CA LEU A 12 3.97 1.98 -10.60
C LEU A 12 3.08 0.98 -9.85
N LYS A 13 2.12 0.36 -10.52
CA LYS A 13 1.31 -0.71 -9.93
C LYS A 13 2.16 -1.92 -9.52
N ASP A 14 3.09 -2.40 -10.37
CA ASP A 14 4.01 -3.49 -10.02
C ASP A 14 4.79 -3.17 -8.74
N ASP A 15 5.29 -1.94 -8.67
CA ASP A 15 6.14 -1.45 -7.61
C ASP A 15 5.36 -1.29 -6.29
N SER A 16 4.14 -0.75 -6.33
CA SER A 16 3.23 -0.70 -5.18
C SER A 16 2.86 -2.10 -4.68
N VAL A 17 2.49 -3.01 -5.57
CA VAL A 17 2.18 -4.42 -5.21
C VAL A 17 3.41 -5.06 -4.56
N TRP A 18 4.59 -4.89 -5.15
CA TRP A 18 5.83 -5.43 -4.60
C TRP A 18 6.14 -4.89 -3.20
N LYS A 19 6.17 -3.57 -3.02
CA LYS A 19 6.47 -2.92 -1.73
C LYS A 19 5.48 -3.34 -0.63
N ILE A 20 4.19 -3.25 -0.91
CA ILE A 20 3.15 -3.54 0.08
C ILE A 20 3.13 -5.05 0.41
N SER A 21 3.29 -5.94 -0.58
CA SER A 21 3.27 -7.38 -0.32
C SER A 21 4.33 -7.85 0.68
N ASN A 22 5.47 -7.16 0.77
CA ASN A 22 6.54 -7.50 1.71
C ASN A 22 6.21 -7.12 3.16
N LEU A 23 5.17 -6.31 3.41
CA LEU A 23 4.67 -6.06 4.78
C LEU A 23 4.12 -7.31 5.45
N SER A 24 3.79 -8.34 4.67
CA SER A 24 3.39 -9.68 5.17
C SER A 24 4.51 -10.42 5.92
N GLY A 25 5.74 -9.90 5.91
CA GLY A 25 6.91 -10.53 6.51
C GLY A 25 7.57 -11.59 5.64
N THR A 26 7.00 -11.90 4.46
CA THR A 26 7.62 -12.78 3.47
C THR A 26 8.35 -11.96 2.42
N VAL A 27 9.64 -12.27 2.19
CA VAL A 27 10.41 -11.62 1.13
C VAL A 27 9.94 -12.10 -0.23
N ILE A 28 9.19 -11.24 -0.92
CA ILE A 28 8.67 -11.47 -2.27
C ILE A 28 9.57 -10.73 -3.27
N PRO A 29 10.18 -11.42 -4.24
CA PRO A 29 11.01 -10.77 -5.25
C PRO A 29 10.14 -9.97 -6.22
N TYR A 30 10.64 -8.82 -6.68
CA TYR A 30 9.93 -7.95 -7.63
C TYR A 30 9.40 -8.70 -8.87
N LYS A 31 10.19 -9.64 -9.42
CA LYS A 31 9.79 -10.46 -10.57
C LYS A 31 8.51 -11.27 -10.33
N ALA A 32 8.26 -11.71 -9.09
CA ALA A 32 7.03 -12.43 -8.75
C ALA A 32 5.82 -11.48 -8.78
N ALA A 33 5.95 -10.30 -8.18
CA ALA A 33 4.91 -9.26 -8.21
C ALA A 33 4.58 -8.83 -9.65
N ALA A 34 5.60 -8.47 -10.44
CA ALA A 34 5.41 -8.10 -11.84
C ALA A 34 4.82 -9.24 -12.69
N GLY A 35 5.22 -10.50 -12.44
CA GLY A 35 4.64 -11.65 -13.15
C GLY A 35 3.13 -11.80 -12.94
N ILE A 36 2.65 -11.51 -11.73
CA ILE A 36 1.22 -11.51 -11.40
C ILE A 36 0.50 -10.33 -12.04
N VAL A 37 1.01 -9.11 -11.85
CA VAL A 37 0.36 -7.89 -12.34
C VAL A 37 0.25 -7.86 -13.87
N HIS A 38 1.29 -8.30 -14.59
CA HIS A 38 1.29 -8.25 -16.07
C HIS A 38 0.61 -9.44 -16.75
N HIS A 39 0.71 -10.61 -16.13
CA HIS A 39 0.40 -11.87 -16.83
C HIS A 39 -0.54 -12.79 -16.07
N GLY A 40 -0.90 -12.46 -14.83
CA GLY A 40 -1.63 -13.37 -13.94
C GLY A 40 -0.88 -14.67 -13.67
N LYS A 41 0.46 -14.66 -13.75
CA LYS A 41 1.29 -15.87 -13.67
C LYS A 41 2.13 -15.87 -12.40
N GLY A 42 1.91 -16.90 -11.58
CA GLY A 42 2.78 -17.20 -10.45
C GLY A 42 4.20 -17.57 -10.90
N LEU A 43 5.17 -17.33 -10.04
CA LEU A 43 6.56 -17.71 -10.28
C LEU A 43 6.78 -19.18 -9.86
N ALA A 44 7.32 -19.99 -10.78
CA ALA A 44 7.57 -21.41 -10.52
C ALA A 44 8.50 -21.61 -9.30
N GLY A 45 8.18 -22.59 -8.46
CA GLY A 45 8.93 -22.91 -7.25
C GLY A 45 8.63 -22.00 -6.05
N ARG A 46 7.61 -21.14 -6.13
CA ARG A 46 7.13 -20.33 -5.01
C ARG A 46 5.84 -20.89 -4.40
N PRO A 47 5.56 -20.63 -3.11
CA PRO A 47 4.30 -20.96 -2.48
C PRO A 47 3.10 -20.37 -3.22
N VAL A 48 1.98 -21.10 -3.24
CA VAL A 48 0.74 -20.66 -3.88
C VAL A 48 0.15 -19.46 -3.14
N GLU A 49 0.32 -19.43 -1.82
CA GLU A 49 -0.16 -18.39 -0.92
C GLU A 49 0.41 -17.01 -1.28
N GLU A 50 1.66 -16.93 -1.71
CA GLU A 50 2.26 -15.68 -2.19
C GLU A 50 1.60 -15.19 -3.48
N THR A 51 1.30 -16.12 -4.40
CA THR A 51 0.57 -15.80 -5.64
C THR A 51 -0.82 -15.28 -5.33
N VAL A 52 -1.52 -15.90 -4.36
CA VAL A 52 -2.84 -15.44 -3.91
C VAL A 52 -2.75 -14.04 -3.30
N LEU A 53 -1.78 -13.78 -2.42
CA LEU A 53 -1.57 -12.45 -1.82
C LEU A 53 -1.36 -11.39 -2.89
N LEU A 54 -0.46 -11.63 -3.86
CA LEU A 54 -0.16 -10.69 -4.93
C LEU A 54 -1.37 -10.39 -5.81
N TYR A 55 -2.19 -11.40 -6.10
CA TYR A 55 -3.41 -11.22 -6.89
C TYR A 55 -4.45 -10.38 -6.13
N ARG A 56 -4.68 -10.70 -4.85
CA ARG A 56 -5.60 -9.96 -3.98
C ARG A 56 -5.19 -8.51 -3.82
N LEU A 57 -3.92 -8.26 -3.55
CA LEU A 57 -3.37 -6.92 -3.42
C LEU A 57 -3.44 -6.13 -4.73
N SER A 58 -3.15 -6.77 -5.86
CA SER A 58 -3.33 -6.14 -7.18
C SER A 58 -4.77 -5.66 -7.40
N ASN A 59 -5.77 -6.48 -7.05
CA ASN A 59 -7.18 -6.11 -7.18
C ASN A 59 -7.56 -4.99 -6.21
N ALA A 60 -7.08 -5.03 -4.96
CA ALA A 60 -7.33 -3.98 -3.99
C ALA A 60 -6.81 -2.62 -4.45
N LEU A 61 -5.60 -2.56 -4.98
CA LEU A 61 -5.05 -1.32 -5.54
C LEU A 61 -5.78 -0.85 -6.80
N GLU A 62 -6.30 -1.76 -7.63
CA GLU A 62 -7.19 -1.39 -8.73
C GLU A 62 -8.49 -0.79 -8.22
N THR A 63 -9.08 -1.35 -7.15
CA THR A 63 -10.27 -0.80 -6.49
C THR A 63 -10.01 0.59 -5.91
N THR A 64 -8.85 0.81 -5.27
CA THR A 64 -8.42 2.14 -4.81
C THR A 64 -8.42 3.16 -5.94
N ILE A 65 -7.78 2.84 -7.07
CA ILE A 65 -7.68 3.76 -8.21
C ILE A 65 -9.06 3.99 -8.85
N ALA A 66 -9.87 2.95 -9.00
CA ALA A 66 -11.19 3.04 -9.60
C ALA A 66 -12.18 3.87 -8.75
N ASN A 67 -11.91 4.02 -7.46
CA ASN A 67 -12.75 4.74 -6.50
C ASN A 67 -12.01 5.94 -5.88
N ALA A 68 -11.07 6.54 -6.61
CA ALA A 68 -10.24 7.64 -6.10
C ALA A 68 -11.06 8.83 -5.55
N ASP A 69 -12.23 9.12 -6.11
CA ASP A 69 -13.09 10.23 -5.66
C ASP A 69 -14.14 9.80 -4.61
N HIS A 70 -14.12 8.55 -4.17
CA HIS A 70 -15.08 8.00 -3.20
C HIS A 70 -14.46 7.93 -1.81
N PRO A 71 -15.12 8.45 -0.76
CA PRO A 71 -14.62 8.34 0.61
C PRO A 71 -14.41 6.88 1.04
N LEU A 72 -13.45 6.65 1.94
CA LEU A 72 -13.27 5.36 2.61
C LEU A 72 -14.38 5.09 3.63
N ASP A 73 -15.58 4.75 3.16
CA ASP A 73 -16.68 4.34 4.04
C ASP A 73 -16.64 2.84 4.41
N GLU A 74 -17.59 2.41 5.25
CA GLU A 74 -17.70 1.02 5.72
C GLU A 74 -17.87 0.02 4.57
N ASP A 75 -18.62 0.39 3.52
CA ASP A 75 -18.88 -0.51 2.38
C ASP A 75 -17.58 -0.73 1.58
N LEU A 76 -16.81 0.33 1.32
CA LEU A 76 -15.52 0.22 0.65
C LEU A 76 -14.49 -0.50 1.52
N PHE A 77 -14.48 -0.23 2.83
CA PHE A 77 -13.61 -0.91 3.77
C PHE A 77 -13.90 -2.42 3.85
N ASP A 78 -15.18 -2.81 3.92
CA ASP A 78 -15.61 -4.20 3.85
C ASP A 78 -15.20 -4.86 2.52
N CYS A 79 -15.31 -4.14 1.40
CA CYS A 79 -14.83 -4.60 0.11
C CYS A 79 -13.33 -4.92 0.15
N PHE A 80 -12.49 -4.05 0.72
CA PHE A 80 -11.06 -4.32 0.86
C PHE A 80 -10.78 -5.52 1.77
N LYS A 81 -11.51 -5.67 2.89
CA LYS A 81 -11.38 -6.84 3.76
C LYS A 81 -11.70 -8.14 3.01
N GLU A 82 -12.77 -8.16 2.22
CA GLU A 82 -13.15 -9.33 1.42
C GLU A 82 -12.09 -9.67 0.36
N GLN A 83 -11.59 -8.66 -0.36
CA GLN A 83 -10.57 -8.84 -1.39
C GLN A 83 -9.27 -9.39 -0.82
N LEU A 84 -8.82 -8.86 0.32
CA LEU A 84 -7.57 -9.27 0.96
C LEU A 84 -7.73 -10.59 1.77
N GLY A 85 -8.96 -10.93 2.15
CA GLY A 85 -9.26 -12.02 3.06
C GLY A 85 -8.90 -11.69 4.51
N ALA A 86 -9.03 -10.42 4.89
CA ALA A 86 -8.82 -9.94 6.25
C ALA A 86 -9.97 -10.37 7.17
N SER A 87 -9.75 -10.27 8.49
CA SER A 87 -10.78 -10.60 9.48
C SER A 87 -11.97 -9.65 9.39
N LYS A 88 -13.19 -10.19 9.46
CA LYS A 88 -14.43 -9.39 9.48
C LYS A 88 -14.58 -8.55 10.76
N ASP A 89 -13.91 -8.96 11.82
CA ASP A 89 -14.00 -8.33 13.14
C ASP A 89 -13.14 -7.06 13.27
N ILE A 90 -12.33 -6.74 12.24
CA ILE A 90 -11.57 -5.48 12.19
C ILE A 90 -12.56 -4.35 11.88
N PRO A 91 -12.75 -3.38 12.78
CA PRO A 91 -13.58 -2.21 12.52
C PRO A 91 -12.83 -1.19 11.66
N LEU A 92 -13.57 -0.36 10.92
CA LEU A 92 -13.00 0.81 10.24
C LEU A 92 -12.57 1.84 11.31
N PRO A 93 -11.30 2.28 11.31
CA PRO A 93 -10.87 3.42 12.12
C PRO A 93 -11.64 4.71 11.81
N ASP A 94 -11.88 5.50 12.86
CA ASP A 94 -12.47 6.83 12.73
C ASP A 94 -11.54 7.74 11.90
N HIS A 95 -12.10 8.42 10.91
CA HIS A 95 -11.38 9.38 10.08
C HIS A 95 -12.35 10.46 9.58
N THR A 96 -11.82 11.61 9.15
CA THR A 96 -12.66 12.78 8.81
C THR A 96 -12.46 13.32 7.40
N ASN A 97 -11.21 13.31 6.90
CA ASN A 97 -10.85 13.83 5.58
C ASN A 97 -9.65 13.04 5.01
N PRO A 98 -9.45 13.03 3.68
CA PRO A 98 -8.31 12.37 3.05
C PRO A 98 -7.03 13.22 3.16
N THR A 99 -6.42 13.23 4.34
CA THR A 99 -5.14 13.90 4.61
C THR A 99 -4.02 12.88 4.82
N GLU A 100 -2.77 13.30 4.67
CA GLU A 100 -1.61 12.44 4.96
C GLU A 100 -1.56 12.02 6.43
N GLU A 101 -1.96 12.91 7.34
CA GLU A 101 -2.08 12.61 8.77
C GLU A 101 -3.11 11.48 9.01
N ASN A 102 -4.31 11.60 8.45
CA ASN A 102 -5.34 10.57 8.59
C ASN A 102 -4.94 9.26 7.88
N ALA A 103 -4.24 9.32 6.75
CA ALA A 103 -3.68 8.12 6.11
C ALA A 103 -2.64 7.42 7.00
N THR A 104 -1.81 8.20 7.70
CA THR A 104 -0.82 7.70 8.63
C THR A 104 -1.48 7.11 9.88
N ASP A 105 -2.48 7.78 10.44
CA ASP A 105 -3.25 7.27 11.59
C ASP A 105 -4.00 5.98 11.22
N MET A 106 -4.66 5.94 10.07
CA MET A 106 -5.31 4.74 9.51
C MET A 106 -4.32 3.57 9.41
N PHE A 107 -3.13 3.81 8.87
CA PHE A 107 -2.08 2.81 8.79
C PHE A 107 -1.67 2.27 10.17
N MET A 108 -1.46 3.18 11.13
CA MET A 108 -1.00 2.84 12.48
C MET A 108 -2.05 2.07 13.29
N GLU A 109 -3.33 2.43 13.18
CA GLU A 109 -4.42 1.77 13.89
C GLU A 109 -4.68 0.34 13.39
N LEU A 110 -4.47 0.11 12.09
CA LEU A 110 -4.63 -1.21 11.46
C LEU A 110 -3.36 -2.06 11.49
N TRP A 111 -2.18 -1.48 11.74
CA TRP A 111 -0.88 -2.15 11.64
C TRP A 111 -0.79 -3.48 12.38
N ASN A 112 -1.28 -3.51 13.63
CA ASN A 112 -1.23 -4.71 14.48
C ASN A 112 -2.34 -5.73 14.17
N GLN A 113 -3.36 -5.33 13.38
CA GLN A 113 -4.50 -6.17 13.02
C GLN A 113 -4.26 -6.83 11.66
N ASP A 114 -3.90 -6.05 10.65
CA ASP A 114 -3.56 -6.51 9.31
C ASP A 114 -2.73 -5.43 8.58
N ARG A 115 -1.44 -5.70 8.39
CA ARG A 115 -0.48 -4.76 7.77
C ARG A 115 -0.77 -4.48 6.30
N ILE A 116 -1.36 -5.43 5.58
CA ILE A 116 -1.67 -5.26 4.15
C ILE A 116 -2.92 -4.41 4.02
N LEU A 117 -3.96 -4.70 4.83
CA LEU A 117 -5.15 -3.87 4.91
C LEU A 117 -4.81 -2.43 5.32
N ALA A 118 -3.96 -2.26 6.34
CA ALA A 118 -3.46 -0.96 6.78
C ALA A 118 -2.87 -0.14 5.61
N ALA A 119 -2.00 -0.76 4.81
CA ALA A 119 -1.37 -0.10 3.67
C ALA A 119 -2.36 0.23 2.54
N VAL A 120 -3.34 -0.64 2.27
CA VAL A 120 -4.37 -0.40 1.25
C VAL A 120 -5.29 0.75 1.66
N CYS A 121 -5.78 0.77 2.91
CA CYS A 121 -6.63 1.84 3.42
C CYS A 121 -5.90 3.19 3.47
N ALA A 122 -4.63 3.20 3.91
CA ALA A 122 -3.80 4.40 3.87
C ALA A 122 -3.58 4.89 2.42
N ASN A 123 -3.31 3.98 1.48
CA ASN A 123 -3.21 4.34 0.07
C ASN A 123 -4.51 4.92 -0.49
N HIS A 124 -5.66 4.42 -0.07
CA HIS A 124 -6.95 4.99 -0.48
C HIS A 124 -7.08 6.44 -0.07
N LEU A 125 -6.79 6.77 1.20
CA LEU A 125 -6.83 8.15 1.69
C LEU A 125 -5.80 9.06 1.00
N LEU A 126 -4.60 8.54 0.68
CA LEU A 126 -3.59 9.32 -0.04
C LEU A 126 -3.98 9.59 -1.51
N VAL A 127 -4.65 8.63 -2.16
CA VAL A 127 -5.15 8.76 -3.53
C VAL A 127 -6.35 9.71 -3.57
N GLU A 128 -7.30 9.56 -2.64
CA GLU A 128 -8.46 10.46 -2.50
C GLU A 128 -8.03 11.91 -2.25
N GLY A 129 -6.98 12.10 -1.45
CA GLY A 129 -6.42 13.43 -1.18
C GLY A 129 -5.56 14.00 -2.32
N GLY A 130 -5.28 13.21 -3.38
CA GLY A 130 -4.35 13.61 -4.45
C GLY A 130 -2.91 13.80 -3.97
N ILE A 131 -2.50 13.12 -2.91
CA ILE A 131 -1.21 13.34 -2.22
C ILE A 131 -0.13 12.44 -2.82
N GLY A 132 -0.37 11.13 -2.87
CA GLY A 132 0.70 10.17 -3.09
C GLY A 132 0.27 8.72 -2.94
N LEU A 133 1.27 7.85 -2.78
CA LEU A 133 1.10 6.45 -2.45
C LEU A 133 2.03 6.07 -1.30
N PHE A 134 1.52 5.24 -0.40
CA PHE A 134 2.33 4.57 0.61
C PHE A 134 3.07 3.38 -0.02
N GLY A 135 4.38 3.34 0.18
CA GLY A 135 5.24 2.25 -0.23
C GLY A 135 6.53 2.22 0.58
N THR A 136 6.80 1.11 1.27
CA THR A 136 8.08 0.87 1.96
C THR A 136 8.84 -0.22 1.24
N TYR A 137 10.12 0.01 0.93
CA TYR A 137 10.94 -1.01 0.30
C TYR A 137 11.25 -2.15 1.30
N PRO A 138 11.43 -3.40 0.84
CA PRO A 138 11.65 -4.53 1.75
C PRO A 138 12.86 -4.39 2.68
N ASP A 139 13.93 -3.74 2.22
CA ASP A 139 15.12 -3.42 3.00
C ASP A 139 14.91 -2.32 4.05
N GLN A 140 13.84 -1.53 3.90
CA GLN A 140 13.43 -0.47 4.81
C GLN A 140 12.41 -0.93 5.85
N LEU A 141 11.82 -2.12 5.70
CA LEU A 141 10.83 -2.66 6.63
C LEU A 141 11.33 -2.72 8.09
N PRO A 142 12.59 -3.14 8.39
CA PRO A 142 13.08 -3.12 9.77
C PRO A 142 13.12 -1.72 10.39
N ALA A 143 13.38 -0.68 9.59
CA ALA A 143 13.40 0.70 10.05
C ALA A 143 11.98 1.20 10.35
N LEU A 144 11.01 0.87 9.49
CA LEU A 144 9.60 1.14 9.75
C LEU A 144 9.12 0.45 11.04
N GLU A 145 9.40 -0.85 11.19
CA GLU A 145 9.02 -1.61 12.39
C GLU A 145 9.66 -1.04 13.66
N SER A 146 10.93 -0.63 13.57
CA SER A 146 11.61 0.03 14.69
C SER A 146 10.97 1.37 15.05
N ALA A 147 10.56 2.17 14.06
CA ALA A 147 9.90 3.45 14.30
C ALA A 147 8.51 3.26 14.94
N ILE A 148 7.73 2.30 14.46
CA ILE A 148 6.42 1.93 15.02
C ILE A 148 6.57 1.41 16.47
N GLY A 149 7.61 0.65 16.75
CA GLY A 149 7.88 0.12 18.09
C GLY A 149 8.41 1.16 19.09
N ASP A 150 8.92 2.30 18.62
CA ASP A 150 9.51 3.34 19.47
C ASP A 150 8.46 4.32 20.00
N SER A 151 7.75 5.02 19.10
CA SER A 151 6.69 5.96 19.47
C SER A 151 5.77 6.29 18.28
N LYS A 152 4.58 6.83 18.56
CA LYS A 152 3.66 7.31 17.51
C LYS A 152 4.34 8.41 16.68
N GLU A 153 5.05 9.32 17.33
CA GLU A 153 5.78 10.42 16.70
C GLU A 153 6.90 9.93 15.78
N ALA A 154 7.69 8.93 16.22
CA ALA A 154 8.73 8.33 15.39
C ALA A 154 8.14 7.64 14.15
N ALA A 155 7.02 6.92 14.32
CA ALA A 155 6.32 6.28 13.21
C ALA A 155 5.80 7.31 12.19
N ILE A 156 5.14 8.37 12.65
CA ILE A 156 4.64 9.45 11.79
C ILE A 156 5.78 10.09 11.01
N SER A 157 6.87 10.47 11.67
CA SER A 157 8.03 11.07 11.01
C SER A 157 8.63 10.12 9.98
N TYR A 158 8.78 8.84 10.33
CA TYR A 158 9.29 7.85 9.39
C TYR A 158 8.41 7.73 8.14
N ILE A 159 7.08 7.59 8.33
CA ILE A 159 6.13 7.41 7.23
C ILE A 159 6.14 8.63 6.31
N HIS A 160 6.01 9.82 6.88
CA HIS A 160 6.02 11.09 6.15
C HIS A 160 7.30 11.27 5.32
N ASP A 161 8.46 10.94 5.87
CA ASP A 161 9.74 11.22 5.21
C ASP A 161 10.21 10.10 4.26
N ASN A 162 9.82 8.85 4.53
CA ASN A 162 10.40 7.65 3.92
C ASN A 162 9.42 6.69 3.27
N ALA A 163 8.12 6.78 3.55
CA ALA A 163 7.14 5.79 3.08
C ALA A 163 6.02 6.37 2.21
N VAL A 164 5.83 7.69 2.19
CA VAL A 164 4.89 8.36 1.26
C VAL A 164 5.64 8.85 0.03
N GLU A 165 5.28 8.31 -1.13
CA GLU A 165 5.74 8.72 -2.45
C GLU A 165 4.81 9.78 -3.03
N LEU A 166 5.31 11.02 -3.14
CA LEU A 166 4.50 12.18 -3.49
C LEU A 166 4.24 12.30 -4.98
N LEU A 167 3.01 12.67 -5.37
CA LEU A 167 2.68 13.02 -6.74
C LEU A 167 3.29 14.38 -7.15
N PRO A 168 3.65 14.58 -8.44
CA PRO A 168 3.70 13.59 -9.53
C PRO A 168 5.02 12.81 -9.59
N GLY A 169 5.94 13.04 -8.66
CA GLY A 169 7.32 12.56 -8.75
C GLY A 169 7.52 11.09 -8.38
N GLY A 170 6.63 10.50 -7.57
CA GLY A 170 6.80 9.15 -7.03
C GLY A 170 8.04 9.01 -6.13
N LEU A 171 8.55 10.14 -5.62
CA LEU A 171 9.71 10.18 -4.73
C LEU A 171 9.24 10.47 -3.31
N THR A 172 9.89 9.82 -2.34
CA THR A 172 9.76 10.20 -0.94
C THR A 172 10.49 11.51 -0.68
N ARG A 173 10.10 12.24 0.37
CA ARG A 173 10.71 13.54 0.71
C ARG A 173 12.22 13.44 0.91
N ASN A 174 12.71 12.38 1.55
CA ASN A 174 14.15 12.14 1.73
C ASN A 174 14.91 11.85 0.42
N ARG A 175 14.20 11.56 -0.67
CA ARG A 175 14.79 11.32 -2.00
C ARG A 175 14.58 12.50 -2.95
N MET A 176 13.90 13.57 -2.52
CA MET A 176 13.80 14.81 -3.28
C MET A 176 15.10 15.62 -3.13
N PRO A 177 15.63 16.23 -4.21
CA PRO A 177 16.73 17.17 -4.09
C PRO A 177 16.26 18.38 -3.26
N GLN A 178 17.02 18.73 -2.22
CA GLN A 178 16.79 19.92 -1.39
C GLN A 178 17.14 21.21 -2.14
#